data_AF-A0A430FUS4-F1
#
_entry.id   AF-A0A430FUS4-F1
#
_cell.length_a   1.000
_cell.length_b   1.000
_cell.length_c   1.000
_cell.angle_alpha   90.00
_cell.angle_beta   90.00
_cell.angle_gamma   90.00
#
_symmetry.space_group_name_H-M   'P 1'
#
loop_
_entity.id
_entity.type
_entity.pdbx_description
1 polymer ?
#
loop_
_entity_poly.entity_id
_entity_poly.type
_entity_poly.pdbx_seq_one_letter_code
_entity_poly.pdbx_strand_id
1 'polypeptide(L)' 'MFAKCPAGRPGTADEVANVAELLMSERGAFITGADILVDGGATASYFYGPLRPQD' A
#
# COMPACT_ATOMS: atom_id res chain seq x y z
N MET A 1 -6.67 -10.08 -10.20
CA MET A 1 -5.79 -8.99 -9.73
C MET A 1 -5.42 -9.19 -8.26
N PHE A 2 -6.38 -9.15 -7.33
CA PHE A 2 -6.11 -9.24 -5.87
C PHE A 2 -5.37 -10.50 -5.41
N ALA A 3 -5.74 -11.70 -5.87
CA ALA A 3 -5.04 -12.93 -5.50
C ALA A 3 -3.56 -12.99 -5.95
N LYS A 4 -3.14 -12.07 -6.84
CA LYS A 4 -1.78 -12.00 -7.39
C LYS A 4 -0.95 -10.85 -6.81
N CYS A 5 -1.53 -9.94 -6.03
CA CYS A 5 -0.72 -8.99 -5.27
C CYS A 5 -0.04 -9.72 -4.10
N PRO A 6 1.07 -9.21 -3.56
CA PRO A 6 1.77 -9.83 -2.43
C PRO A 6 0.89 -10.14 -1.22
N ALA A 7 -0.09 -9.28 -0.91
CA ALA A 7 -1.04 -9.52 0.17
C ALA A 7 -2.07 -10.63 -0.14
N GLY A 8 -2.24 -11.01 -1.41
CA GLY A 8 -3.12 -12.10 -1.85
C GLY A 8 -4.63 -11.84 -1.69
N ARG A 9 -5.03 -10.64 -1.26
CA ARG A 9 -6.42 -10.25 -0.98
C ARG A 9 -6.66 -8.77 -1.29
N PRO A 10 -7.92 -8.35 -1.47
CA PRO A 10 -8.24 -6.92 -1.49
C PRO A 10 -7.94 -6.29 -0.13
N GLY A 11 -7.56 -5.01 -0.17
CA GLY A 11 -7.50 -4.17 1.03
C GLY A 11 -8.89 -3.77 1.51
N THR A 12 -9.00 -3.35 2.76
CA THR A 12 -10.22 -2.76 3.34
C THR A 12 -10.08 -1.25 3.54
N ALA A 13 -11.21 -0.55 3.71
CA ALA A 13 -11.19 0.87 4.05
C ALA A 13 -10.48 1.12 5.39
N ASP A 14 -10.63 0.21 6.35
CA ASP A 14 -9.99 0.30 7.67
C ASP A 14 -8.46 0.25 7.58
N GLU A 15 -7.90 -0.49 6.62
CA GLU A 15 -6.44 -0.53 6.43
C GLU A 15 -5.87 0.82 5.96
N VAL A 16 -6.65 1.57 5.17
CA VAL A 16 -6.29 2.95 4.80
C VAL A 16 -6.51 3.89 5.99
N ALA A 17 -7.59 3.71 6.74
CA ALA A 17 -7.90 4.52 7.92
C ALA A 17 -6.83 4.38 9.02
N ASN A 18 -6.30 3.18 9.25
CA ASN A 18 -5.23 2.94 10.22
C ASN A 18 -3.93 3.69 9.86
N VAL A 19 -3.62 3.82 8.57
CA VAL A 19 -2.48 4.64 8.13
C VAL A 19 -2.78 6.12 8.38
N ALA A 20 -3.99 6.58 8.07
CA ALA A 20 -4.39 7.95 8.39
C ALA A 20 -4.35 8.25 9.89
N GLU A 21 -4.81 7.32 10.74
CA GLU A 21 -4.72 7.41 12.20
C GLU A 21 -3.25 7.58 12.65
N LEU A 22 -2.35 6.73 12.14
CA LEU A 22 -0.92 6.82 12.43
C LEU A 22 -0.36 8.19 12.06
N LEU A 23 -0.66 8.67 10.86
CA LEU A 23 -0.17 9.94 10.33
C LEU A 23 -0.70 11.15 11.09
N MET A 24 -1.96 11.11 11.55
CA MET A 24 -2.59 12.20 12.30
C MET A 24 -2.26 12.18 13.80
N SER A 25 -1.63 11.11 14.29
CA SER A 25 -1.14 11.02 15.67
C SER A 25 0.22 11.69 15.86
N GLU A 26 0.62 11.89 17.12
CA GLU A 26 1.97 12.35 17.49
C GLU A 26 3.10 11.47 16.89
N ARG A 27 2.82 10.20 16.58
CA ARG A 27 3.80 9.29 15.96
C ARG A 27 4.12 9.66 14.52
N GLY A 28 3.21 10.36 13.85
CA GLY A 28 3.36 10.84 12.47
C GLY A 28 4.03 12.22 12.35
N ALA A 29 4.37 12.87 13.47
CA ALA A 29 4.72 14.31 13.50
C ALA A 29 5.88 14.73 12.57
N PHE A 30 6.77 13.82 12.18
CA PHE A 30 7.89 14.11 11.28
C PHE A 30 7.73 13.51 9.87
N ILE A 31 6.58 12.92 9.57
CA ILE A 31 6.25 12.38 8.25
C ILE A 31 5.48 13.44 7.49
N THR A 32 6.14 14.08 6.53
CA THR A 32 5.54 15.12 5.68
C THR A 32 6.11 15.07 4.26
N GLY A 33 5.33 15.51 3.27
CA GLY A 33 5.73 15.53 1.86
C GLY A 33 5.94 14.15 1.24
N ALA A 34 5.39 13.09 1.84
CA ALA A 34 5.53 11.72 1.39
C ALA A 34 4.20 11.15 0.88
N ASP A 35 4.29 10.36 -0.19
CA ASP A 35 3.19 9.50 -0.65
C ASP A 35 3.32 8.12 0.00
N ILE A 36 2.22 7.60 0.55
CA ILE A 36 2.18 6.27 1.17
C ILE A 36 1.24 5.37 0.36
N LEU A 37 1.80 4.33 -0.26
CA LEU A 37 1.03 3.28 -0.91
C LEU A 37 0.47 2.30 0.12
N VAL A 38 -0.85 2.13 0.09
CA VAL A 38 -1.60 1.16 0.91
C VAL A 38 -2.35 0.21 -0.02
N ASP A 39 -1.61 -0.63 -0.76
CA ASP A 39 -2.16 -1.39 -1.89
C ASP A 39 -1.86 -2.90 -1.84
N GLY A 40 -1.42 -3.41 -0.69
CA GLY A 40 -1.05 -4.81 -0.52
C GLY A 40 0.14 -5.24 -1.38
N GLY A 41 0.97 -4.29 -1.85
CA GLY A 41 2.17 -4.51 -2.65
C GLY A 41 1.89 -4.66 -4.15
N ALA A 42 0.69 -4.33 -4.62
CA ALA A 42 0.31 -4.48 -6.03
C ALA A 42 1.23 -3.67 -6.96
N THR A 43 1.50 -2.40 -6.62
CA THR A 43 2.35 -1.49 -7.38
C THR A 43 3.79 -2.00 -7.45
N ALA A 44 4.36 -2.39 -6.30
CA ALA A 44 5.72 -2.92 -6.26
C ALA A 44 5.85 -4.21 -7.10
N SER A 45 4.87 -5.12 -6.99
CA SER A 45 4.84 -6.35 -7.78
C SER A 45 4.62 -6.08 -9.28
N TYR A 46 3.87 -5.03 -9.64
CA TYR A 46 3.66 -4.64 -11.03
C TYR A 46 4.96 -4.13 -11.68
N PHE A 47 5.78 -3.35 -10.98
CA PHE A 47 7.01 -2.82 -11.57
C PHE A 47 8.20 -3.78 -11.46
N TYR A 48 8.25 -4.59 -10.41
CA TYR A 48 9.46 -5.34 -10.05
C TYR A 48 9.22 -6.81 -9.71
N GLY A 49 7.97 -7.27 -9.70
CA GLY A 49 7.59 -8.60 -9.26
C GLY A 49 6.81 -9.41 -10.30
N PRO A 50 6.14 -10.49 -9.84
CA PRO A 50 5.42 -11.41 -10.72
C PRO A 50 4.24 -10.81 -11.48
N LEU A 51 3.75 -9.63 -11.08
CA LEU A 51 2.69 -8.92 -11.80
C LEU A 51 3.18 -8.07 -12.97
N ARG A 52 4.51 -7.96 -13.15
CA ARG A 52 5.07 -7.19 -14.25
C ARG A 52 4.59 -7.69 -15.60
N PRO A 53 4.00 -6.82 -16.45
CA PRO A 53 3.64 -7.20 -17.81
C PRO A 53 4.86 -7.73 -18.54
N GLN A 54 4.68 -8.84 -19.26
CA GLN A 54 5.64 -9.32 -20.23
C GLN A 54 5.13 -8.85 -21.59
N ASP A 55 5.97 -8.14 -22.33
CA ASP A 55 5.71 -7.81 -23.72
C ASP A 55 5.62 -9.10 -24.57
#